data_AF-A0A6P5YHH5-F1
#
_entry.id   AF-A0A6P5YHH5-F1
#
_cell.length_a   1.000
_cell.length_b   1.000
_cell.length_c   1.000
_cell.angle_alpha   90.00
_cell.angle_beta   90.00
_cell.angle_gamma   90.00
#
_symmetry.space_group_name_H-M   'P 1'
#
loop_
_entity.id
_entity.type
_entity.pdbx_description
1 polymer ?
#
loop_
_entity_poly.entity_id
_entity_poly.type
_entity_poly.pdbx_seq_one_letter_code
_entity_poly.pdbx_strand_id
1 'polypeptide(L)'
;MEYQDVYDVELKPRILAYLMNDQIPNETDPSLQHCDLQRIVNAIRNLGLLSESFPEEANNSRIVEDWAIAVDSWVDRVLSLVSSPRSRKCWTGICLLGVTCQECSSDRLLAEYPLWFDKLKSNIQA
;
A
#
# COMPACT_ATOMS: atom_id res chain seq x y z
N MET A 1 16.39 -23.43 -11.51
CA MET A 1 14.93 -23.59 -11.34
C MET A 1 14.46 -22.25 -10.80
N GLU A 2 14.27 -21.25 -11.68
CA GLU A 2 14.15 -19.81 -11.35
C GLU A 2 12.85 -19.18 -11.87
N TYR A 3 12.01 -19.95 -12.56
CA TYR A 3 10.76 -19.45 -13.14
C TYR A 3 9.71 -19.07 -12.08
N GLN A 4 9.90 -19.41 -10.80
CA GLN A 4 8.88 -19.16 -9.79
C GLN A 4 8.96 -17.75 -9.19
N ASP A 5 10.16 -17.15 -9.16
CA ASP A 5 10.39 -15.85 -8.53
C ASP A 5 9.93 -14.69 -9.44
N VAL A 6 10.26 -14.76 -10.74
CA VAL A 6 9.85 -13.74 -11.73
C VAL A 6 8.33 -13.66 -11.89
N TYR A 7 7.65 -14.82 -11.92
CA TYR A 7 6.18 -14.87 -11.98
C TYR A 7 5.53 -14.33 -10.70
N ASP A 8 6.18 -14.46 -9.54
CA ASP A 8 5.68 -13.90 -8.28
C ASP A 8 5.76 -12.36 -8.32
N VAL A 9 6.87 -11.81 -8.82
CA VAL A 9 7.05 -10.36 -8.95
C VAL A 9 6.04 -9.72 -9.92
N GLU A 10 5.71 -10.36 -11.04
CA GLU A 10 4.71 -9.87 -12.01
C GLU A 10 3.29 -9.77 -11.42
N LEU A 11 2.99 -10.56 -10.39
CA LEU A 11 1.68 -10.57 -9.75
C LEU A 11 1.53 -9.49 -8.69
N LYS A 12 2.62 -9.01 -8.08
CA LYS A 12 2.57 -8.03 -6.99
C LYS A 12 1.78 -6.77 -7.32
N PRO A 13 1.98 -6.09 -8.47
CA PRO A 13 1.22 -4.89 -8.82
C PRO A 13 -0.28 -5.19 -8.95
N ARG A 14 -0.62 -6.36 -9.50
CA ARG A 14 -2.00 -6.80 -9.73
C ARG A 14 -2.71 -7.16 -8.43
N ILE A 15 -2.00 -7.81 -7.51
CA ILE A 15 -2.52 -8.13 -6.18
C ILE A 15 -2.76 -6.84 -5.41
N LEU A 16 -1.83 -5.89 -5.47
CA LEU A 16 -1.98 -4.59 -4.82
C LEU A 16 -3.19 -3.82 -5.37
N ALA A 17 -3.39 -3.83 -6.70
CA ALA A 17 -4.56 -3.26 -7.35
C ALA A 17 -5.87 -3.93 -6.89
N TYR A 18 -5.90 -5.27 -6.78
CA TYR A 18 -7.05 -6.00 -6.25
C TYR A 18 -7.38 -5.62 -4.80
N LEU A 19 -6.37 -5.53 -3.92
CA LEU A 19 -6.59 -5.10 -2.54
C LEU A 19 -7.20 -3.70 -2.49
N MET A 20 -6.72 -2.77 -3.31
CA MET A 20 -7.24 -1.40 -3.35
C MET A 20 -8.66 -1.28 -3.88
N ASN A 21 -9.01 -2.08 -4.89
CA ASN A 21 -10.30 -1.95 -5.58
C ASN A 21 -11.42 -2.74 -4.88
N ASP A 22 -11.09 -3.87 -4.27
CA ASP A 22 -12.08 -4.84 -3.77
C ASP A 22 -12.05 -5.01 -2.25
N GLN A 23 -10.97 -4.61 -1.56
CA GLN A 23 -10.78 -4.92 -0.13
C GLN A 23 -10.64 -3.69 0.77
N ILE A 24 -10.33 -2.55 0.18
CA ILE A 24 -10.10 -1.30 0.90
C ILE A 24 -11.22 -0.31 0.55
N PRO A 25 -11.82 0.36 1.55
CA PRO A 25 -12.83 1.37 1.28
C PRO A 25 -12.29 2.47 0.35
N ASN A 26 -13.07 2.84 -0.66
CA ASN A 26 -12.78 4.03 -1.46
C ASN A 26 -13.48 5.28 -0.86
N GLU A 27 -13.19 6.47 -1.39
CA GLU A 27 -13.77 7.73 -0.89
C GLU A 27 -15.30 7.80 -1.04
N THR A 28 -15.78 7.33 -2.19
CA THR A 28 -17.16 7.48 -2.67
C THR A 28 -18.09 6.39 -2.14
N ASP A 29 -17.56 5.28 -1.62
CA ASP A 29 -18.35 4.13 -1.21
C ASP A 29 -19.15 4.48 0.05
N PRO A 30 -20.49 4.51 -0.03
CA PRO A 30 -21.33 4.70 1.14
C PRO A 30 -21.35 3.44 2.01
N SER A 31 -20.97 2.28 1.45
CA SER A 31 -20.94 1.04 2.20
C SER A 31 -19.73 1.00 3.14
N LEU A 32 -20.02 0.75 4.41
CA LEU A 32 -19.05 0.32 5.40
C LEU A 32 -18.69 -1.14 5.10
N GLN A 33 -18.01 -1.39 3.98
CA GLN A 33 -17.44 -2.70 3.74
C GLN A 33 -16.54 -3.07 4.93
N HIS A 34 -16.72 -4.28 5.43
CA HIS A 34 -15.87 -4.86 6.46
C HIS A 34 -14.47 -5.04 5.86
N CYS A 35 -13.63 -4.01 6.00
CA CYS A 35 -12.23 -4.08 5.65
C CYS A 35 -11.56 -5.06 6.61
N ASP A 36 -11.24 -6.26 6.11
CA ASP A 36 -10.48 -7.25 6.87
C ASP A 36 -9.00 -6.83 6.86
N LEU A 37 -8.68 -5.93 7.78
CA LEU A 37 -7.33 -5.39 7.96
C LEU A 37 -6.31 -6.49 8.19
N GLN A 38 -6.65 -7.55 8.93
CA GLN A 38 -5.72 -8.63 9.20
C GLN A 38 -5.33 -9.34 7.91
N ARG A 39 -6.31 -9.66 7.05
CA ARG A 39 -6.05 -10.30 5.76
C ARG A 39 -5.20 -9.43 4.85
N ILE A 40 -5.50 -8.13 4.79
CA ILE A 40 -4.76 -7.16 3.97
C ILE A 40 -3.31 -7.06 4.46
N VAL A 41 -3.10 -6.87 5.76
CA VAL A 41 -1.76 -6.76 6.36
C VAL A 41 -0.95 -8.04 6.14
N ASN A 42 -1.56 -9.21 6.30
CA ASN A 42 -0.89 -10.48 6.02
C ASN A 42 -0.49 -10.60 4.54
N ALA A 43 -1.36 -10.18 3.61
CA ALA A 43 -1.03 -10.20 2.18
C ALA A 43 0.15 -9.27 1.86
N ILE A 44 0.14 -8.04 2.38
CA ILE A 44 1.22 -7.08 2.19
C ILE A 44 2.56 -7.63 2.66
N ARG A 45 2.59 -8.16 3.89
CA ARG A 45 3.79 -8.69 4.53
C ARG A 45 4.32 -9.93 3.85
N ASN A 46 3.46 -10.94 3.69
CA ASN A 46 3.90 -12.25 3.22
C ASN A 46 4.32 -12.24 1.74
N LEU A 47 3.76 -11.33 0.94
CA LEU A 47 4.10 -11.21 -0.48
C LEU A 47 5.09 -10.06 -0.75
N GLY A 48 5.49 -9.32 0.28
CA GLY A 48 6.35 -8.14 0.16
C GLY A 48 5.83 -7.18 -0.91
N LEU A 49 4.56 -6.76 -0.82
CA LEU A 49 3.88 -6.00 -1.88
C LEU A 49 4.34 -4.55 -1.98
N LEU A 50 4.97 -4.01 -0.95
CA LEU A 50 5.39 -2.61 -0.87
C LEU A 50 6.92 -2.45 -0.92
N SER A 51 7.67 -3.55 -0.88
CA SER A 51 9.13 -3.50 -0.72
C SER A 51 9.86 -3.05 -1.97
N GLU A 52 9.26 -3.22 -3.16
CA GLU A 52 9.86 -3.00 -4.49
C GLU A 52 11.27 -3.60 -4.64
N SER A 53 11.51 -4.69 -3.92
CA SER A 53 12.76 -5.42 -3.97
C SER A 53 12.74 -6.35 -5.18
N PHE A 54 13.62 -6.11 -6.14
CA PHE A 54 13.81 -6.97 -7.32
C PHE A 54 15.07 -7.84 -7.15
N PRO A 55 15.03 -9.11 -7.57
CA PRO A 55 16.25 -9.87 -7.82
C PRO A 55 17.05 -9.14 -8.90
N GLU A 56 18.36 -8.94 -8.70
CA GLU A 56 19.26 -8.22 -9.63
C GLU A 56 19.24 -8.78 -11.07
N GLU A 57 18.75 -10.01 -11.23
CA GLU A 57 18.70 -10.76 -12.48
C GLU A 57 17.43 -10.47 -13.32
N ALA A 58 16.40 -9.86 -12.73
CA ALA A 58 15.13 -9.55 -13.38
C ALA A 58 15.21 -8.23 -14.15
N ASN A 59 15.84 -8.24 -15.34
CA ASN A 59 15.99 -7.10 -16.25
C ASN A 59 14.67 -6.65 -16.94
N ASN A 60 13.54 -6.60 -16.24
CA ASN A 60 12.24 -6.19 -16.78
C ASN A 60 11.83 -4.81 -16.25
N SER A 61 12.34 -3.74 -16.87
CA SER A 61 12.07 -2.35 -16.48
C SER A 61 10.58 -2.02 -16.38
N ARG A 62 9.75 -2.62 -17.25
CA ARG A 62 8.30 -2.40 -17.24
C ARG A 62 7.62 -2.92 -15.96
N ILE A 63 8.04 -4.07 -15.44
CA ILE A 63 7.45 -4.62 -14.20
C ILE A 63 7.85 -3.73 -13.01
N VAL A 64 9.07 -3.21 -13.01
CA VAL A 64 9.56 -2.23 -12.03
C VAL A 64 8.68 -0.98 -12.05
N GLU A 65 8.45 -0.41 -13.22
CA GLU A 65 7.59 0.76 -13.40
C GLU A 65 6.14 0.47 -12.97
N ASP A 66 5.55 -0.64 -13.42
CA ASP A 66 4.18 -1.03 -13.08
C ASP A 66 4.02 -1.27 -11.57
N TRP A 67 5.02 -1.87 -10.91
CA TRP A 67 5.01 -2.06 -9.46
C TRP A 67 5.14 -0.73 -8.71
N ALA A 68 6.05 0.15 -9.14
CA ALA A 68 6.20 1.47 -8.56
C ALA A 68 4.89 2.27 -8.64
N ILE A 69 4.23 2.28 -9.80
CA ILE A 69 2.93 2.96 -10.00
C ILE A 69 1.85 2.37 -9.09
N ALA A 70 1.84 1.04 -8.90
CA ALA A 70 0.89 0.39 -8.01
C ALA A 70 1.14 0.78 -6.54
N VAL A 71 2.40 0.90 -6.12
CA VAL A 71 2.78 1.36 -4.77
C VAL A 71 2.41 2.83 -4.57
N ASP A 72 2.63 3.69 -5.57
CA ASP A 72 2.20 5.10 -5.52
C ASP A 72 0.68 5.20 -5.34
N SER A 73 -0.07 4.44 -6.14
CA SER A 73 -1.53 4.38 -6.04
C SER A 73 -2.01 3.88 -4.67
N TRP A 74 -1.28 2.94 -4.07
CA TRP A 74 -1.53 2.46 -2.71
C TRP A 74 -1.33 3.56 -1.68
N VAL A 75 -0.20 4.28 -1.76
CA VAL A 75 0.10 5.40 -0.86
C VAL A 75 -0.99 6.45 -0.98
N ASP A 76 -1.36 6.86 -2.18
CA ASP A 76 -2.44 7.83 -2.43
C ASP A 76 -3.77 7.39 -1.80
N ARG A 77 -4.14 6.11 -1.96
CA ARG A 77 -5.36 5.55 -1.35
C ARG A 77 -5.31 5.62 0.17
N VAL A 78 -4.20 5.20 0.79
CA VAL A 78 -4.02 5.23 2.25
C VAL A 78 -4.08 6.66 2.77
N LEU A 79 -3.40 7.57 2.08
CA LEU A 79 -3.33 8.97 2.42
C LEU A 79 -4.68 9.69 2.29
N SER A 80 -5.51 9.29 1.33
CA SER A 80 -6.91 9.72 1.21
C SER A 80 -7.75 9.23 2.40
N LEU A 81 -7.59 7.96 2.78
CA LEU A 81 -8.31 7.38 3.92
C LEU A 81 -7.97 8.07 5.23
N VAL A 82 -6.68 8.33 5.49
CA VAL A 82 -6.21 9.05 6.69
C VAL A 82 -6.85 10.45 6.78
N SER A 83 -7.08 11.11 5.66
CA SER A 83 -7.72 12.43 5.61
C SER A 83 -9.25 12.38 5.61
N SER A 84 -9.86 11.19 5.71
CA SER A 84 -11.31 11.05 5.66
C SER A 84 -11.98 11.57 6.93
N PRO A 85 -13.04 12.40 6.83
CA PRO A 85 -13.80 12.85 8.02
C PRO A 85 -14.60 11.73 8.68
N ARG A 86 -14.71 10.56 8.04
CA ARG A 86 -15.40 9.39 8.60
C ARG A 86 -14.43 8.60 9.48
N SER A 87 -14.68 8.59 10.80
CA SER A 87 -13.79 7.98 11.79
C SER A 87 -13.29 6.58 11.42
N ARG A 88 -14.17 5.67 10.96
CA ARG A 88 -13.76 4.32 10.56
C ARG A 88 -12.80 4.30 9.36
N LYS A 89 -13.03 5.11 8.32
CA LYS A 89 -12.15 5.20 7.15
C LYS A 89 -10.80 5.81 7.53
N CYS A 90 -10.80 6.84 8.38
CA CYS A 90 -9.60 7.43 8.96
C CYS A 90 -8.76 6.39 9.71
N TRP A 91 -9.36 5.63 10.63
CA TRP A 91 -8.64 4.60 11.39
C TRP A 91 -8.10 3.48 10.49
N THR A 92 -8.84 3.02 9.49
CA THR A 92 -8.33 2.09 8.47
C THR A 92 -7.09 2.69 7.79
N GLY A 93 -7.16 3.94 7.36
CA GLY A 93 -6.03 4.66 6.76
C GLY A 93 -4.82 4.72 7.68
N ILE A 94 -5.01 5.08 8.96
CA ILE A 94 -3.92 5.17 9.95
C ILE A 94 -3.26 3.80 10.17
N CYS A 95 -4.06 2.73 10.31
CA CYS A 95 -3.52 1.37 10.45
C CYS A 95 -2.70 0.96 9.23
N LEU A 96 -3.22 1.21 8.01
CA LEU A 96 -2.51 0.88 6.77
C LEU A 96 -1.27 1.76 6.58
N LEU A 97 -1.29 3.02 7.00
CA LEU A 97 -0.12 3.90 6.95
C LEU A 97 1.03 3.36 7.81
N GLY A 98 0.74 2.89 9.02
CA GLY A 98 1.73 2.24 9.87
C GLY A 98 2.36 1.00 9.21
N VAL A 99 1.56 0.23 8.46
CA VAL A 99 2.03 -0.94 7.69
C VAL A 99 2.85 -0.49 6.47
N THR A 100 2.41 0.54 5.74
CA THR A 100 3.19 1.13 4.65
C THR A 100 4.58 1.56 5.13
N CYS A 101 4.68 2.23 6.29
CA CYS A 101 5.98 2.62 6.86
C CYS A 101 6.91 1.44 7.16
N GLN A 102 6.35 0.28 7.52
CA GLN A 102 7.15 -0.90 7.88
C GLN A 102 7.59 -1.70 6.66
N GLU A 103 6.77 -1.73 5.63
CA GLU A 103 6.92 -2.68 4.51
C GLU A 103 7.41 -2.02 3.22
N CYS A 104 7.37 -0.68 3.13
CA CYS A 104 7.93 0.03 1.97
C CYS A 104 9.46 0.04 1.97
N SER A 105 10.05 0.28 0.80
CA SER A 105 11.49 0.48 0.69
C SER A 105 11.97 1.69 1.52
N SER A 106 13.20 1.62 2.02
CA SER A 106 13.81 2.71 2.79
C SER A 106 13.82 4.04 2.02
N ASP A 107 14.04 3.98 0.71
CA ASP A 107 14.06 5.17 -0.16
C ASP A 107 12.68 5.84 -0.21
N ARG A 108 11.61 5.05 -0.34
CA ARG A 108 10.24 5.56 -0.29
C ARG A 108 9.87 6.12 1.06
N LEU A 109 10.21 5.41 2.14
CA LEU A 109 9.97 5.90 3.49
C LEU A 109 10.61 7.27 3.67
N LEU A 110 11.88 7.44 3.32
CA LEU A 110 12.60 8.71 3.49
C LEU A 110 12.01 9.84 2.62
N ALA A 111 11.57 9.54 1.41
CA ALA A 111 10.97 10.52 0.51
C ALA A 111 9.61 11.03 1.01
N GLU A 112 8.76 10.11 1.47
CA GLU A 112 7.34 10.39 1.77
C GLU A 112 7.06 10.65 3.25
N TYR A 113 8.01 10.32 4.15
CA TYR A 113 7.84 10.45 5.60
C TYR A 113 7.37 11.84 6.06
N PRO A 114 7.90 12.98 5.58
CA PRO A 114 7.43 14.29 6.00
C PRO A 114 5.93 14.49 5.74
N LEU A 115 5.45 14.09 4.55
CA LEU A 115 4.05 14.19 4.16
C LEU A 115 3.16 13.30 5.05
N TRP A 116 3.60 12.07 5.32
CA TRP A 116 2.89 11.11 6.17
C TRP A 116 2.79 11.62 7.61
N PHE A 117 3.88 12.17 8.14
CA PHE A 117 3.94 12.73 9.48
C PHE A 117 2.97 13.92 9.65
N ASP A 118 2.94 14.84 8.69
CA ASP A 118 2.02 15.98 8.73
C ASP A 118 0.55 15.54 8.74
N LYS A 119 0.21 14.51 7.97
CA LYS A 119 -1.14 13.91 7.96
C LYS A 119 -1.48 13.19 9.27
N LEU A 120 -0.54 12.49 9.88
CA LEU A 120 -0.76 11.86 11.19
C LEU A 120 -0.96 12.92 12.27
N LYS A 121 -0.11 13.96 12.27
CA LYS A 121 -0.17 15.04 13.24
C LYS A 121 -1.51 15.78 13.19
N SER A 122 -2.01 16.11 12.00
CA SER A 122 -3.30 16.80 11.86
C SER A 122 -4.48 15.99 12.40
N ASN A 123 -4.43 14.66 12.30
CA ASN A 123 -5.47 13.78 12.84
C ASN A 123 -5.39 13.58 14.36
N ILE A 124 -4.20 13.64 14.96
CA ILE A 124 -4.03 13.52 16.43
C ILE A 124 -4.41 14.83 17.14
N GLN A 125 -4.20 15.96 16.48
CA GLN A 125 -4.47 17.30 17.02
C GLN A 125 -5.90 17.81 16.75
N ALA A 126 -6.70 17.06 15.98
CA ALA A 126 -8.10 17.36 15.70
C ALA A 126 -9.02 16.90 16.84
#